data_AF-A0A9W8TGR0-F1
#
_entry.id   AF-A0A9W8TGR0-F1
#
_cell.length_a   1.000
_cell.length_b   1.000
_cell.length_c   1.000
_cell.angle_alpha   90.00
_cell.angle_beta   90.00
_cell.angle_gamma   90.00
#
_symmetry.space_group_name_H-M   'P 1'
#
loop_
_entity.id
_entity.type
_entity.pdbx_description
1 polymer ?
#
loop_
_entity_poly.entity_id
_entity_poly.type
_entity_poly.pdbx_seq_one_letter_code
_entity_poly.pdbx_strand_id
1 'polypeptide(L)'
;MEVHEKYQSARRKQVLEKWSRDAKKTSITAGSGNRFTSTAEKPLTVMLSAELDAPERLIKRTRTPRSCAPYQVARKINEDASIYDDADFYQLLLKELVDQRSGDGSGTGLQAATIRYAAAKEAKAKRHVDTKASKGRKMRFVPLPKLQNFMAPEDRRGWEQSAIDRFFGTLFGQKMVLNEEEAESSDEEMGGVSVEDHGLRLFRN
;
A
#
# COMPACT_ATOMS: atom_id res chain seq x y z
N MET A 1 -13.64 -19.48 33.12
CA MET A 1 -13.41 -18.06 32.79
C MET A 1 -14.55 -17.49 31.96
N GLU A 2 -15.00 -18.18 30.91
CA GLU A 2 -16.08 -17.71 30.02
C GLU A 2 -17.46 -17.52 30.67
N VAL A 3 -17.85 -18.39 31.61
CA VAL A 3 -19.15 -18.29 32.32
C VAL A 3 -19.19 -17.02 33.20
N HIS A 4 -18.07 -16.72 33.85
CA HIS A 4 -17.90 -15.49 34.62
C HIS A 4 -17.93 -14.26 33.71
N GLU A 5 -17.29 -14.31 32.55
CA GLU A 5 -17.30 -13.20 31.59
C GLU A 5 -18.71 -12.90 31.06
N LYS A 6 -19.51 -13.93 30.76
CA LYS A 6 -20.92 -13.77 30.35
C LYS A 6 -21.73 -13.02 31.41
N TYR A 7 -21.60 -13.42 32.68
CA TYR A 7 -22.34 -12.80 33.78
C TYR A 7 -21.90 -11.34 34.04
N GLN A 8 -20.60 -11.06 33.95
CA GLN A 8 -20.06 -9.71 34.19
C GLN A 8 -20.28 -8.75 33.02
N SER A 9 -20.47 -9.27 31.79
CA SER A 9 -20.64 -8.45 30.59
C SER A 9 -21.87 -7.53 30.67
N ALA A 10 -23.00 -8.03 31.20
CA ALA A 10 -24.24 -7.26 31.35
C ALA A 10 -24.06 -6.12 32.37
N ARG A 11 -23.45 -6.42 33.53
CA ARG A 11 -23.12 -5.43 34.56
C ARG A 11 -22.17 -4.36 34.02
N ARG A 12 -21.13 -4.76 33.28
CA ARG A 12 -20.16 -3.83 32.66
C ARG A 12 -20.84 -2.87 31.69
N LYS A 13 -21.70 -3.38 30.80
CA LYS A 13 -22.48 -2.56 29.86
C LYS A 13 -23.37 -1.55 30.60
N GLN A 14 -24.07 -1.98 31.65
CA GLN A 14 -24.90 -1.08 32.47
C GLN A 14 -24.07 0.02 33.15
N VAL A 15 -22.90 -0.33 33.70
CA VAL A 15 -21.99 0.64 34.31
C VAL A 15 -21.49 1.65 33.27
N LEU A 16 -21.08 1.19 32.08
CA LEU A 16 -20.61 2.06 30.99
C LEU A 16 -21.68 3.06 30.54
N GLU A 17 -22.93 2.61 30.39
CA GLU A 17 -24.04 3.51 30.04
C GLU A 17 -24.33 4.52 31.15
N LYS A 18 -24.27 4.10 32.42
CA LYS A 18 -24.43 5.02 33.56
C LYS A 18 -23.38 6.13 33.52
N TRP A 19 -22.10 5.76 33.37
CA TRP A 19 -21.00 6.73 33.29
C TRP A 19 -21.08 7.61 32.05
N SER A 20 -21.46 7.05 30.90
CA SER A 20 -21.69 7.84 29.67
C SER A 20 -22.75 8.91 29.88
N ARG A 21 -23.88 8.55 30.50
CA ARG A 21 -24.96 9.48 30.79
C ARG A 21 -24.53 10.56 31.78
N ASP A 22 -23.79 10.20 32.81
CA ASP A 22 -23.34 11.16 33.82
C ASP A 22 -22.26 12.11 33.26
N ALA A 23 -21.35 11.63 32.42
CA ALA A 23 -20.38 12.47 31.70
C ALA A 23 -21.05 13.42 30.69
N LYS A 24 -22.14 12.98 30.04
CA LYS A 24 -22.94 13.86 29.17
C LYS A 24 -23.61 14.98 29.97
N LYS A 25 -24.09 14.72 31.20
CA LYS A 25 -24.70 15.75 32.06
C LYS A 25 -23.70 16.82 32.47
N THR A 26 -22.46 16.45 32.80
CA THR A 26 -21.40 17.40 33.14
C THR A 26 -20.92 18.20 31.93
N SER A 27 -21.04 17.64 30.71
CA SER A 27 -20.72 18.35 29.47
C SER A 27 -21.75 19.44 29.10
N ILE A 28 -22.99 19.37 29.60
CA ILE A 28 -24.06 20.34 29.29
C ILE A 28 -23.81 21.72 29.93
N THR A 29 -22.99 21.81 30.98
CA THR A 29 -22.65 23.09 31.63
C THR A 29 -21.58 23.89 30.89
N ALA A 30 -20.93 23.32 29.87
CA ALA A 30 -20.10 24.05 28.91
C ALA A 30 -20.89 24.13 27.60
N GLY A 31 -21.44 25.30 27.28
CA GLY A 31 -22.29 25.50 26.10
C GLY A 31 -21.57 25.11 24.82
N SER A 32 -21.81 23.89 24.32
CA SER A 32 -21.19 23.39 23.09
C SER A 32 -22.22 22.66 22.24
N GLY A 33 -22.82 23.41 21.32
CA GLY A 33 -23.84 22.95 20.36
C GLY A 33 -23.30 22.14 19.19
N ASN A 34 -22.01 21.76 19.18
CA ASN A 34 -21.43 20.93 18.10
C ASN A 34 -20.53 19.84 18.70
N ARG A 35 -21.17 18.78 19.19
CA ARG A 35 -20.47 17.56 19.62
C ARG A 35 -20.29 16.62 18.43
N PHE A 36 -19.22 15.83 18.44
CA PHE A 36 -18.83 14.81 17.44
C PHE A 36 -19.85 13.68 17.20
N THR A 37 -21.09 13.80 17.66
CA THR A 37 -22.15 12.81 17.50
C THR A 37 -23.36 13.47 16.83
N SER A 38 -23.22 13.81 15.54
CA SER A 38 -24.37 14.12 14.67
C SER A 38 -25.12 12.84 14.23
N THR A 39 -24.59 11.66 14.59
CA THR A 39 -25.33 10.41 14.51
C THR A 39 -26.34 10.36 15.67
N ALA A 40 -27.62 10.16 15.34
CA ALA A 40 -28.71 9.95 16.28
C ALA A 40 -28.25 9.16 17.52
N GLU A 41 -28.62 9.62 18.72
CA GLU A 41 -28.09 9.23 20.03
C GLU A 41 -28.15 7.71 20.28
N LYS A 42 -27.23 6.95 19.67
CA LYS A 42 -27.08 5.53 19.94
C LYS A 42 -26.41 5.36 21.31
N PRO A 43 -26.82 4.36 22.10
CA PRO A 43 -26.16 4.06 23.37
C PRO A 43 -24.68 3.75 23.14
N LEU A 44 -23.83 4.16 24.08
CA LEU A 44 -22.36 4.06 23.97
C LEU A 44 -21.93 2.61 23.68
N THR A 45 -22.59 1.66 24.32
CA THR A 45 -22.31 0.23 24.18
C THR A 45 -22.57 -0.30 22.76
N VAL A 46 -23.57 0.23 22.05
CA VAL A 46 -23.86 -0.16 20.66
C VAL A 46 -22.85 0.46 19.70
N MET A 47 -22.38 1.68 19.98
CA MET A 47 -21.30 2.29 19.19
C MET A 47 -19.99 1.50 19.38
N LEU A 48 -19.64 1.17 20.62
CA LEU A 48 -18.45 0.39 20.93
C LEU A 48 -18.52 -1.00 20.33
N SER A 49 -19.67 -1.69 20.37
CA SER A 49 -19.79 -3.00 19.73
C SER A 49 -19.61 -2.92 18.22
N ALA A 50 -20.23 -1.95 17.54
CA ALA A 50 -20.10 -1.78 16.10
C ALA A 50 -18.65 -1.47 15.67
N GLU A 51 -17.92 -0.67 16.45
CA GLU A 51 -16.52 -0.35 16.17
C GLU A 51 -15.60 -1.55 16.44
N LEU A 52 -15.90 -2.33 17.48
CA LEU A 52 -15.18 -3.56 17.83
C LEU A 52 -15.49 -4.73 16.89
N ASP A 53 -16.59 -4.71 16.15
CA ASP A 53 -16.92 -5.70 15.11
C ASP A 53 -15.98 -5.56 13.88
N ALA A 54 -15.38 -4.38 13.66
CA ALA A 54 -14.43 -4.12 12.57
C ALA A 54 -13.14 -3.43 13.06
N PRO A 55 -12.37 -4.05 13.98
CA PRO A 55 -11.23 -3.42 14.64
C PRO A 55 -10.04 -3.24 13.69
N GLU A 56 -9.96 -4.07 12.64
CA GLU A 56 -8.89 -4.07 11.65
C GLU A 56 -8.68 -2.70 11.00
N ARG A 57 -9.77 -1.99 10.72
CA ARG A 57 -9.67 -0.66 10.10
C ARG A 57 -9.01 0.34 11.03
N LEU A 58 -9.34 0.30 12.32
CA LEU A 58 -8.75 1.19 13.33
C LEU A 58 -7.29 0.85 13.57
N ILE A 59 -6.99 -0.45 13.73
CA ILE A 59 -5.63 -0.94 13.97
C ILE A 59 -4.70 -0.56 12.82
N LYS A 60 -5.14 -0.72 11.57
CA LYS A 60 -4.38 -0.26 10.39
C LYS A 60 -4.16 1.25 10.41
N ARG A 61 -5.19 2.01 10.78
CA ARG A 61 -5.10 3.48 10.87
C ARG A 61 -4.08 3.93 11.90
N THR A 62 -3.94 3.23 13.03
CA THR A 62 -2.95 3.54 14.07
C THR A 62 -1.55 3.01 13.77
N ARG A 63 -1.41 1.99 12.91
CA ARG A 63 -0.10 1.43 12.52
C ARG A 63 0.52 2.08 11.29
N THR A 64 -0.17 3.04 10.68
CA THR A 64 0.35 3.81 9.56
C THR A 64 1.22 4.95 10.11
N PRO A 65 2.55 4.97 9.87
CA PRO A 65 3.42 5.99 10.44
C PRO A 65 3.14 7.36 9.79
N ARG A 66 2.84 8.37 10.60
CA ARG A 66 2.67 9.76 10.18
C ARG A 66 3.53 10.69 11.05
N SER A 67 2.91 11.50 11.90
CA SER A 67 3.61 12.50 12.71
C SER A 67 4.26 11.91 13.96
N CYS A 68 3.69 10.84 14.53
CA CYS A 68 4.19 10.25 15.77
C CYS A 68 5.32 9.24 15.53
N ALA A 69 5.63 8.92 14.27
CA ALA A 69 6.64 7.93 13.87
C ALA A 69 7.58 8.45 12.75
N PRO A 70 8.32 9.56 12.98
CA PRO A 70 9.14 10.19 11.95
C PRO A 70 10.29 9.30 11.45
N TYR A 71 10.81 8.40 12.30
CA TYR A 71 11.85 7.45 11.93
C TYR A 71 11.39 6.46 10.85
N GLN A 72 10.18 5.92 11.01
CA GLN A 72 9.61 4.94 10.08
C GLN A 72 9.11 5.60 8.79
N VAL A 73 8.62 6.85 8.87
CA VAL A 73 8.36 7.68 7.68
C VAL A 73 9.64 7.92 6.89
N ALA A 74 10.77 8.24 7.54
CA ALA A 74 12.05 8.44 6.87
C ALA A 74 12.57 7.17 6.17
N ARG A 75 12.29 6.00 6.74
CA ARG A 75 12.62 4.69 6.15
C ARG A 75 11.60 4.19 5.11
N LYS A 76 10.55 4.97 4.83
CA LYS A 76 9.50 4.65 3.84
C LYS A 76 8.76 3.34 4.16
N ILE A 77 8.57 3.06 5.44
CA ILE A 77 7.76 1.93 5.91
C ILE A 77 6.29 2.38 5.85
N ASN A 78 5.42 1.57 5.23
CA ASN A 78 4.01 1.91 5.05
C ASN A 78 3.14 1.49 6.25
N GLU A 79 3.44 0.35 6.86
CA GLU A 79 2.74 -0.19 8.03
C GLU A 79 3.75 -0.90 8.93
N ASP A 80 3.62 -0.70 10.24
CA ASP A 80 4.47 -1.35 11.24
C ASP A 80 3.64 -1.68 12.48
N ALA A 81 3.65 -2.95 12.90
CA ALA A 81 2.88 -3.42 14.04
C ALA A 81 3.40 -2.87 15.39
N SER A 82 4.66 -2.42 15.44
CA SER A 82 5.28 -1.83 16.64
C SER A 82 4.91 -0.36 16.86
N ILE A 83 4.24 0.27 15.90
CA ILE A 83 3.88 1.69 15.94
C ILE A 83 2.41 1.87 16.35
N TYR A 84 2.17 2.89 17.18
CA TYR A 84 0.85 3.41 17.48
C TYR A 84 0.84 4.92 17.26
N ASP A 85 0.23 5.37 16.16
CA ASP A 85 0.05 6.76 15.77
C ASP A 85 -1.42 7.18 15.97
N ASP A 86 -1.66 7.98 17.01
CA ASP A 86 -2.95 8.52 17.40
C ASP A 86 -3.14 10.00 17.01
N ALA A 87 -2.28 10.52 16.13
CA ALA A 87 -2.27 11.94 15.78
C ALA A 87 -3.62 12.48 15.28
N ASP A 88 -4.38 11.69 14.51
CA ASP A 88 -5.72 12.09 14.05
C ASP A 88 -6.68 12.29 15.23
N PHE A 89 -6.60 11.42 16.24
CA PHE A 89 -7.44 11.50 17.42
C PHE A 89 -7.05 12.69 18.29
N TYR A 90 -5.75 12.93 18.46
CA TYR A 90 -5.25 14.11 19.16
C TYR A 90 -5.66 15.41 18.46
N GLN A 91 -5.58 15.47 17.12
CA GLN A 91 -6.02 16.64 16.35
C GLN A 91 -7.52 16.91 16.55
N LEU A 92 -8.33 15.85 16.63
CA LEU A 92 -9.76 15.95 16.88
C LEU A 92 -10.05 16.50 18.28
N LEU A 93 -9.36 15.99 19.32
CA LEU A 93 -9.47 16.51 20.69
C LEU A 93 -9.00 17.97 20.81
N LEU A 94 -7.91 18.31 20.13
CA LEU A 94 -7.39 19.68 20.11
C LEU A 94 -8.37 20.63 19.44
N LYS A 95 -8.98 20.20 18.32
CA LYS A 95 -10.03 20.96 17.65
C LYS A 95 -11.22 21.17 18.59
N GLU A 96 -11.66 20.13 19.29
CA GLU A 96 -12.75 20.24 20.26
C GLU A 96 -12.42 21.23 21.38
N LEU A 97 -11.23 21.15 21.95
CA LEU A 97 -10.79 22.05 23.02
C LEU A 97 -10.77 23.51 22.55
N VAL A 98 -10.32 23.75 21.31
CA VAL A 98 -10.33 25.09 20.71
C VAL A 98 -11.75 25.56 20.43
N ASP A 99 -12.62 24.69 19.91
CA ASP A 99 -14.02 25.01 19.64
C ASP A 99 -14.79 25.32 20.94
N GLN A 100 -14.58 24.54 22.01
CA GLN A 100 -15.14 24.77 23.35
C GLN A 100 -14.72 26.14 23.92
N ARG A 101 -13.42 26.47 23.83
CA ARG A 101 -12.91 27.77 24.30
C ARG A 101 -13.37 28.95 23.45
N SER A 102 -13.71 28.70 22.19
CA SER A 102 -14.13 29.74 21.25
C SER A 102 -15.63 30.01 21.28
N GLY A 103 -16.45 29.03 21.66
CA GLY A 103 -17.88 29.21 21.94
C GLY A 103 -18.18 30.11 23.13
N ASP A 104 -17.22 30.27 24.04
CA ASP A 104 -17.34 31.04 25.30
C ASP A 104 -17.07 32.55 25.15
N GLY A 105 -17.22 33.09 23.93
CA GLY A 105 -17.45 34.53 23.72
C GLY A 105 -16.33 35.53 24.07
N SER A 106 -15.05 35.16 24.12
CA SER A 106 -13.98 36.14 24.44
C SER A 106 -12.61 35.96 23.73
N GLY A 107 -12.52 35.29 22.57
CA GLY A 107 -11.21 34.93 22.01
C GLY A 107 -11.06 34.93 20.49
N THR A 108 -11.32 36.06 19.82
CA THR A 108 -11.15 36.23 18.35
C THR A 108 -9.70 36.03 17.84
N GLY A 109 -8.70 35.98 18.71
CA GLY A 109 -7.28 35.82 18.33
C GLY A 109 -6.80 34.38 18.12
N LEU A 110 -7.36 33.40 18.86
CA LEU A 110 -6.83 32.02 18.86
C LEU A 110 -7.38 31.18 17.68
N GLN A 111 -8.61 31.47 17.26
CA GLN A 111 -9.29 30.79 16.15
C GLN A 111 -8.55 31.00 14.81
N ALA A 112 -8.09 32.22 14.54
CA ALA A 112 -7.37 32.52 13.30
C ALA A 112 -5.98 31.85 13.26
N ALA A 113 -5.31 31.68 14.40
CA ALA A 113 -3.98 31.07 14.47
C ALA A 113 -4.05 29.54 14.30
N THR A 114 -5.00 28.87 14.95
CA THR A 114 -5.10 27.41 14.92
C THR A 114 -5.66 26.88 13.60
N ILE A 115 -6.68 27.53 13.01
CA ILE A 115 -7.22 27.15 11.70
C ILE A 115 -6.14 27.33 10.61
N ARG A 116 -5.34 28.41 10.67
CA ARG A 116 -4.21 28.61 9.76
C ARG A 116 -3.10 27.57 9.97
N TYR A 117 -2.84 27.14 11.20
CA TYR A 117 -1.79 26.15 11.49
C TYR A 117 -2.20 24.72 11.07
N ALA A 118 -3.46 24.33 11.32
CA ALA A 118 -4.02 23.04 10.91
C ALA A 118 -4.12 22.94 9.38
N ALA A 119 -4.67 23.96 8.71
CA ALA A 119 -4.73 24.00 7.25
C ALA A 119 -3.34 24.01 6.59
N ALA A 120 -2.35 24.66 7.23
CA ALA A 120 -0.97 24.68 6.74
C ALA A 120 -0.20 23.36 6.95
N LYS A 121 -0.57 22.55 7.94
CA LYS A 121 0.02 21.21 8.14
C LYS A 121 -0.65 20.14 7.28
N GLU A 122 -1.98 20.18 7.14
CA GLU A 122 -2.72 19.22 6.32
C GLU A 122 -2.36 19.34 4.83
N ALA A 123 -2.13 20.56 4.34
CA ALA A 123 -1.62 20.81 2.99
C ALA A 123 -0.19 20.27 2.74
N LYS A 124 0.55 19.90 3.80
CA LYS A 124 1.91 19.37 3.74
C LYS A 124 1.99 17.86 3.94
N ALA A 125 0.88 17.20 4.28
CA ALA A 125 0.77 15.74 4.23
C ALA A 125 0.66 15.28 2.76
N LYS A 126 1.66 15.62 1.95
CA LYS A 126 1.76 15.13 0.58
C LYS A 126 1.89 13.62 0.66
N ARG A 127 0.89 12.93 0.10
CA ARG A 127 0.91 11.48 -0.10
C ARG A 127 2.28 11.09 -0.61
N HIS A 128 2.91 10.08 0.01
CA HIS A 128 4.24 9.62 -0.39
C HIS A 128 4.18 9.17 -1.85
N VAL A 129 4.58 10.06 -2.75
CA VAL A 129 4.58 9.85 -4.20
C VAL A 129 6.00 9.47 -4.58
N ASP A 130 6.14 8.35 -5.30
CA ASP A 130 7.41 7.94 -5.89
C ASP A 130 7.89 9.05 -6.85
N THR A 131 8.84 9.86 -6.37
CA THR A 131 9.38 11.02 -7.11
C THR A 131 10.20 10.62 -8.33
N LYS A 132 10.73 9.38 -8.37
CA LYS A 132 11.32 8.84 -9.61
C LYS A 132 10.23 8.50 -10.62
N ALA A 133 9.06 8.09 -10.16
CA ALA A 133 7.96 7.71 -11.04
C ALA A 133 7.19 8.92 -11.61
N SER A 134 7.21 10.10 -10.97
CA SER A 134 6.43 11.27 -11.42
C SER A 134 6.92 11.93 -12.71
N LYS A 135 8.18 11.68 -13.11
CA LYS A 135 8.79 12.23 -14.34
C LYS A 135 9.34 11.15 -15.29
N GLY A 136 8.81 9.93 -15.22
CA GLY A 136 9.18 8.87 -16.15
C GLY A 136 10.60 8.29 -15.99
N ARG A 137 11.29 8.54 -14.85
CA ARG A 137 12.61 7.94 -14.57
C ARG A 137 12.53 6.46 -14.19
N LYS A 138 11.32 5.92 -14.08
CA LYS A 138 11.02 4.52 -13.80
C LYS A 138 10.07 3.99 -14.87
N MET A 139 10.43 2.89 -15.51
CA MET A 139 9.59 2.23 -16.51
C MET A 139 8.26 1.78 -15.87
N ARG A 140 7.15 2.12 -16.53
CA ARG A 140 5.80 1.71 -16.14
C ARG A 140 5.19 0.90 -17.26
N PHE A 141 4.83 -0.33 -16.97
CA PHE A 141 4.15 -1.23 -17.91
C PHE A 141 2.65 -0.95 -17.90
N VAL A 142 2.26 0.24 -18.37
CA VAL A 142 0.86 0.64 -18.51
C VAL A 142 0.55 0.77 -20.00
N PRO A 143 -0.50 0.12 -20.52
CA PRO A 143 -0.88 0.26 -21.91
C PRO A 143 -1.29 1.71 -22.21
N LEU A 144 -0.73 2.28 -23.27
CA LEU A 144 -1.02 3.65 -23.73
C LEU A 144 -2.09 3.59 -24.83
N PRO A 145 -3.33 4.05 -24.59
CA PRO A 145 -4.44 3.90 -25.55
C PRO A 145 -4.16 4.54 -26.92
N LYS A 146 -3.42 5.66 -26.95
CA LYS A 146 -3.05 6.36 -28.19
C LYS A 146 -1.99 5.65 -29.02
N LEU A 147 -1.16 4.81 -28.38
CA LEU A 147 -0.12 4.02 -29.07
C LEU A 147 -0.59 2.60 -29.36
N GLN A 148 -1.76 2.21 -28.87
CA GLN A 148 -2.36 0.93 -29.19
C GLN A 148 -2.70 0.90 -30.68
N ASN A 149 -2.29 -0.17 -31.38
CA ASN A 149 -2.50 -0.37 -32.81
C ASN A 149 -1.93 0.74 -33.71
N PHE A 150 -0.84 1.40 -33.30
CA PHE A 150 -0.23 2.48 -34.07
C PHE A 150 0.29 2.02 -35.45
N MET A 151 0.86 0.81 -35.52
CA MET A 151 1.36 0.19 -36.76
C MET A 151 1.10 -1.31 -36.76
N ALA A 152 0.84 -1.88 -37.94
CA ALA A 152 0.79 -3.32 -38.11
C ALA A 152 2.22 -3.91 -38.11
N PRO A 153 2.43 -5.13 -37.57
CA PRO A 153 3.71 -5.82 -37.70
C PRO A 153 4.01 -6.11 -39.17
N GLU A 154 5.16 -5.65 -39.65
CA GLU A 154 5.67 -5.92 -40.99
C GLU A 154 6.94 -6.76 -40.88
N ASP A 155 6.97 -7.90 -41.56
CA ASP A 155 8.18 -8.70 -41.63
C ASP A 155 9.06 -8.20 -42.79
N ARG A 156 10.20 -7.61 -42.44
CA ARG A 156 11.21 -7.12 -43.38
C ARG A 156 12.47 -8.00 -43.39
N ARG A 157 12.38 -9.23 -42.86
CA ARG A 157 13.50 -10.16 -42.84
C ARG A 157 13.82 -10.61 -44.27
N GLY A 158 15.11 -10.57 -44.63
CA GLY A 158 15.62 -11.14 -45.87
C GLY A 158 16.14 -12.57 -45.74
N TRP A 159 16.28 -13.07 -44.50
CA TRP A 159 16.75 -14.42 -44.20
C TRP A 159 15.62 -15.25 -43.61
N GLU A 160 15.64 -16.54 -43.88
CA GLU A 160 14.73 -17.51 -43.27
C GLU A 160 15.01 -17.63 -41.76
N GLN A 161 13.97 -17.88 -40.97
CA GLN A 161 14.11 -18.04 -39.51
C GLN A 161 15.12 -19.14 -39.14
N SER A 162 15.14 -20.27 -39.85
CA SER A 162 16.07 -21.36 -39.55
C SER A 162 17.55 -20.98 -39.77
N ALA A 163 17.84 -20.09 -40.72
CA ALA A 163 19.17 -19.57 -40.95
C ALA A 163 19.61 -18.61 -39.83
N ILE A 164 18.69 -17.78 -39.35
CA ILE A 164 18.91 -16.85 -38.24
C ILE A 164 19.18 -17.64 -36.94
N ASP A 165 18.37 -18.66 -36.66
CA ASP A 165 18.51 -19.48 -35.45
C ASP A 165 19.82 -20.27 -35.46
N ARG A 166 20.22 -20.83 -36.62
CA ARG A 166 21.54 -21.46 -36.78
C ARG A 166 22.69 -20.47 -36.60
N PHE A 167 22.57 -19.27 -37.15
CA PHE A 167 23.59 -18.23 -37.01
C PHE A 167 23.79 -17.84 -35.54
N PHE A 168 22.70 -17.58 -34.80
CA PHE A 168 22.80 -17.25 -33.38
C PHE A 168 23.19 -18.44 -32.50
N GLY A 169 22.82 -19.66 -32.89
CA GLY A 169 23.22 -20.89 -32.20
C GLY A 169 24.70 -21.22 -32.34
N THR A 170 25.36 -20.73 -33.40
CA THR A 170 26.80 -20.90 -33.66
C THR A 170 27.64 -19.70 -33.21
N LEU A 171 27.00 -18.64 -32.71
CA LEU A 171 27.67 -17.44 -32.23
C LEU A 171 28.55 -17.77 -31.02
N PHE A 172 29.77 -17.21 -30.98
CA PHE A 172 30.75 -17.43 -29.91
C PHE A 172 31.19 -18.89 -29.68
N GLY A 173 31.10 -19.74 -30.72
CA GLY A 173 31.65 -21.10 -30.68
C GLY A 173 30.80 -22.10 -29.91
N GLN A 174 29.55 -21.77 -29.63
CA GLN A 174 28.58 -22.76 -29.15
C GLN A 174 28.25 -23.71 -30.31
N LYS A 175 28.48 -25.01 -30.13
CA LYS A 175 27.91 -26.02 -31.03
C LYS A 175 26.45 -26.17 -30.62
N MET A 176 25.51 -25.96 -31.55
CA MET A 176 24.11 -26.31 -31.31
C MET A 176 24.05 -27.80 -30.96
N VAL A 177 23.87 -28.12 -29.69
CA VAL A 177 23.43 -29.47 -29.29
C VAL A 177 21.97 -29.51 -29.71
N LEU A 178 21.72 -30.00 -30.93
CA LEU A 178 20.39 -30.41 -31.33
C LEU A 178 19.94 -31.45 -30.30
N ASN A 179 19.00 -31.05 -29.43
CA ASN A 179 18.38 -31.95 -28.49
C ASN A 179 17.44 -32.88 -29.26
N GLU A 180 18.01 -33.88 -29.92
CA GLU A 180 17.31 -34.99 -30.58
C GLU A 180 16.91 -36.08 -29.57
N GLU A 181 16.92 -35.81 -28.25
CA GLU A 181 16.59 -36.80 -27.21
C GLU A 181 15.11 -37.20 -27.11
N GLU A 182 14.21 -36.71 -27.97
CA GLU A 182 12.81 -37.17 -28.00
C GLU A 182 12.43 -38.02 -29.23
N ALA A 183 13.36 -38.34 -30.14
CA ALA A 183 12.99 -39.02 -31.40
C ALA A 183 13.79 -40.28 -31.79
N GLU A 184 14.70 -40.81 -30.97
CA GLU A 184 15.45 -42.03 -31.34
C GLU A 184 15.51 -43.05 -30.20
N SER A 185 14.47 -43.91 -30.13
CA SER A 185 14.54 -45.22 -29.48
C SER A 185 14.49 -46.36 -30.51
N SER A 186 15.06 -46.15 -31.70
CA SER A 186 15.18 -47.19 -32.71
C SER A 186 16.27 -46.87 -33.77
N ASP A 187 17.54 -47.04 -33.43
CA ASP A 187 18.53 -47.58 -34.38
C ASP A 187 19.85 -47.93 -33.67
N GLU A 188 19.87 -49.09 -33.01
CA GLU A 188 21.13 -49.76 -32.61
C GLU A 188 21.72 -50.52 -33.79
N GLU A 189 22.19 -49.84 -34.84
CA GLU A 189 23.15 -50.44 -35.79
C GLU A 189 23.69 -49.37 -36.74
N MET A 190 24.90 -48.85 -36.50
CA MET A 190 25.91 -48.67 -37.55
C MET A 190 27.23 -48.10 -36.98
N GLY A 191 28.32 -48.72 -37.40
CA GLY A 191 29.66 -48.57 -36.86
C GLY A 191 30.24 -47.16 -36.90
N GLY A 192 30.94 -46.82 -35.82
CA GLY A 192 31.70 -45.59 -35.68
C GLY A 192 32.81 -45.46 -36.73
N VAL A 193 32.86 -44.30 -37.36
CA VAL A 193 34.02 -43.82 -38.13
C VAL A 193 34.43 -42.48 -37.54
N SER A 194 35.65 -42.41 -37.01
CA SER A 194 36.25 -41.15 -36.54
C SER A 194 36.48 -40.23 -37.74
N VAL A 195 35.66 -39.19 -37.86
CA VAL A 195 35.92 -38.11 -38.82
C VAL A 195 36.99 -37.23 -38.21
N GLU A 196 38.21 -37.35 -38.76
CA GLU A 196 39.37 -36.55 -38.38
C GLU A 196 39.07 -35.04 -38.46
N ASP A 197 39.51 -34.33 -37.42
CA ASP A 197 39.38 -32.88 -37.26
C ASP A 197 40.05 -32.12 -38.43
N HIS A 198 39.28 -31.85 -39.46
CA HIS A 198 39.59 -30.82 -40.44
C HIS A 198 38.63 -29.63 -40.26
N GLY A 199 38.86 -28.89 -39.17
CA GLY A 199 38.25 -27.58 -38.98
C GLY A 199 38.60 -26.65 -40.15
N LEU A 200 37.58 -26.03 -40.75
CA LEU A 200 37.76 -25.00 -41.78
C LEU A 200 38.57 -23.83 -41.21
N ARG A 201 39.86 -23.77 -41.53
CA ARG A 201 40.70 -22.59 -41.28
C ARG A 201 40.42 -21.57 -42.38
N LEU A 202 39.59 -20.59 -42.06
CA LEU A 202 39.22 -19.49 -42.96
C LEU A 202 40.32 -18.44 -43.20
N PHE A 203 41.50 -18.62 -42.61
CA PHE A 203 42.69 -17.85 -42.95
C PHE A 203 43.91 -18.76 -43.02
N ARG A 204 44.51 -18.87 -44.20
CA ARG A 204 45.88 -19.35 -44.41
C ARG A 204 46.78 -18.13 -44.51
N ASN A 205 47.94 -18.19 -43.83
CA ASN A 205 49.08 -17.33 -44.17
C ASN A 205 49.60 -17.68 -45.56
#